data_AF-A0A9E5MVT5-F1
#
_entry.id   AF-A0A9E5MVT5-F1
#
_cell.length_a   1.000
_cell.length_b   1.000
_cell.length_c   1.000
_cell.angle_alpha   90.00
_cell.angle_beta   90.00
_cell.angle_gamma   90.00
#
_symmetry.space_group_name_H-M   'P 1'
#
loop_
_entity.id
_entity.type
_entity.pdbx_description
1 polymer ?
#
loop_
_entity_poly.entity_id
_entity_poly.type
_entity_poly.pdbx_seq_one_letter_code
_entity_poly.pdbx_strand_id
1 'polypeptide(L)'
;MPSIETVIRRFFGIDRMRMDAIGIEGRTAAGSHRLRILYAHQPCEFLSYFVNVAFGRKPREQSLGSVRPWQAHLLARKHDYDLVLVYGWNAPFVKKVFGDSYFIPQWISAKVTLEPEAVFKGNSPSRRRDIRRMGTNELSYRVTRDKADLEHFYNTMYLPAITAAHGSSAVLMPYRNVLDKAESGEAELVYISDAERPVAGSLIVYDDGQPRLLSLGVLHADRHYYRAGVGSAIYLFSFQHLLDEGYETVDIGRTRPFLRDGTLYFKRRLGMTLTTGTEHGFFMKVLNNNPGVREFLCSSPFVYAEREQLRGVAFFQTDSEAEEAAALAVPGLSQFDTIDIRGSERIGRLAS
;
A
#
# COMPACT_ATOMS: atom_id res chain seq x y z
N MET A 1 0.89 43.55 -0.27
CA MET A 1 1.18 42.51 0.73
C MET A 1 1.65 41.25 -0.01
N PRO A 2 2.73 40.57 0.42
CA PRO A 2 3.13 39.30 -0.18
C PRO A 2 2.00 38.28 -0.03
N SER A 3 1.78 37.44 -1.04
CA SER A 3 0.79 36.36 -0.95
C SER A 3 1.16 35.41 0.20
N ILE A 4 0.16 34.76 0.81
CA ILE A 4 0.38 33.71 1.84
C ILE A 4 1.38 32.66 1.33
N GLU A 5 1.34 32.37 0.03
CA GLU A 5 2.26 31.46 -0.64
C GLU A 5 3.72 31.96 -0.60
N THR A 6 3.95 33.26 -0.80
CA THR A 6 5.27 33.88 -0.71
C THR A 6 5.83 33.83 0.72
N VAL A 7 4.99 34.01 1.73
CA VAL A 7 5.40 33.95 3.15
C VAL A 7 5.78 32.52 3.56
N ILE A 8 4.96 31.54 3.18
CA ILE A 8 5.20 30.11 3.46
C ILE A 8 6.48 29.62 2.79
N ARG A 9 6.71 29.97 1.51
CA ARG A 9 7.90 29.54 0.77
C ARG A 9 9.21 30.04 1.40
N ARG A 10 9.18 31.26 1.94
CA ARG A 10 10.33 31.92 2.55
C ARG A 10 10.63 31.40 3.96
N PHE A 11 9.60 31.11 4.76
CA PHE A 11 9.76 30.64 6.15
C PHE A 11 10.22 29.18 6.24
N PHE A 12 9.74 28.30 5.35
CA PHE A 12 10.06 26.87 5.41
C PHE A 12 11.26 26.45 4.54
N GLY A 13 12.01 27.42 3.98
CA GLY A 13 13.15 27.13 3.10
C GLY A 13 12.77 26.40 1.80
N ILE A 14 11.48 26.32 1.50
CA ILE A 14 10.93 25.58 0.35
C ILE A 14 11.48 26.19 -0.95
N ASP A 15 11.75 27.50 -1.00
CA ASP A 15 12.40 28.21 -2.13
C ASP A 15 13.76 27.63 -2.56
N ARG A 16 14.45 26.92 -1.66
CA ARG A 16 15.72 26.24 -1.95
C ARG A 16 15.55 24.76 -2.27
N MET A 17 14.38 24.19 -1.99
CA MET A 17 14.10 22.79 -2.27
C MET A 17 14.06 22.56 -3.79
N ARG A 18 14.87 21.61 -4.22
CA ARG A 18 14.96 21.17 -5.61
C ARG A 18 14.72 19.67 -5.66
N MET A 19 13.97 19.24 -6.66
CA MET A 19 13.64 17.84 -6.93
C MET A 19 14.16 17.48 -8.31
N ASP A 20 14.54 16.23 -8.49
CA ASP A 20 14.79 15.70 -9.82
C ASP A 20 13.45 15.54 -10.53
N ALA A 21 13.41 16.00 -11.79
CA ALA A 21 12.25 15.86 -12.65
C ALA A 21 12.57 14.84 -13.74
N ILE A 22 11.72 13.83 -13.86
CA ILE A 22 11.78 12.84 -14.92
C ILE A 22 10.46 12.82 -15.69
N GLY A 23 10.59 12.74 -17.00
CA GLY A 23 9.51 12.43 -17.90
C GLY A 23 9.40 10.94 -18.09
N ILE A 24 8.21 10.39 -17.92
CA ILE A 24 7.93 8.96 -18.08
C ILE A 24 6.86 8.81 -19.15
N GLU A 25 7.13 7.98 -20.14
CA GLU A 25 6.23 7.79 -21.26
C GLU A 25 6.14 6.31 -21.65
N GLY A 26 4.92 5.83 -21.84
CA GLY A 26 4.68 4.45 -22.25
C GLY A 26 3.22 4.20 -22.60
N ARG A 27 2.91 2.93 -22.86
CA ARG A 27 1.53 2.46 -22.90
C ARG A 27 1.06 2.15 -21.48
N THR A 28 -0.20 2.42 -21.18
CA THR A 28 -0.81 2.03 -19.91
C THR A 28 -0.63 0.53 -19.63
N ALA A 29 -0.81 0.09 -18.39
CA ALA A 29 -0.73 -1.33 -18.02
C ALA A 29 -1.75 -2.20 -18.78
N ALA A 30 -2.91 -1.65 -19.14
CA ALA A 30 -3.89 -2.31 -20.00
C ALA A 30 -3.46 -2.37 -21.49
N GLY A 31 -2.50 -1.54 -21.90
CA GLY A 31 -1.78 -1.63 -23.17
C GLY A 31 -2.36 -0.81 -24.32
N SER A 32 -3.56 -0.26 -24.17
CA SER A 32 -4.30 0.32 -25.30
C SER A 32 -3.83 1.72 -25.65
N HIS A 33 -3.56 2.57 -24.65
CA HIS A 33 -3.29 3.99 -24.88
C HIS A 33 -1.93 4.47 -24.36
N ARG A 34 -1.44 5.57 -24.93
CA ARG A 34 -0.23 6.27 -24.49
C ARG A 34 -0.55 7.10 -23.25
N LEU A 35 0.38 7.10 -22.29
CA LEU A 35 0.33 7.91 -21.08
C LEU A 35 1.69 8.60 -20.87
N ARG A 36 1.68 9.89 -20.54
CA ARG A 36 2.87 10.67 -20.22
C ARG A 36 2.74 11.25 -18.82
N ILE A 37 3.71 10.96 -17.97
CA ILE A 37 3.73 11.41 -16.57
C ILE A 37 5.01 12.20 -16.32
N LEU A 38 4.88 13.42 -15.80
CA LEU A 38 6.00 14.10 -15.17
C LEU A 38 6.06 13.71 -13.70
N TYR A 39 7.22 13.24 -13.26
CA TYR A 39 7.47 12.86 -11.89
C TYR A 39 8.57 13.73 -11.30
N ALA A 40 8.25 14.50 -10.25
CA ALA A 40 9.19 15.32 -9.51
C ALA A 40 9.42 14.72 -8.12
N HIS A 41 10.66 14.36 -7.81
CA HIS A 41 10.95 13.59 -6.60
C HIS A 41 12.33 13.81 -5.98
N GLN A 42 12.48 13.22 -4.79
CA GLN A 42 13.77 12.84 -4.21
C GLN A 42 13.92 11.31 -4.34
N PRO A 43 15.14 10.74 -4.28
CA PRO A 43 15.32 9.30 -4.37
C PRO A 43 14.37 8.52 -3.43
N CYS A 44 13.43 7.77 -4.01
CA CYS A 44 12.46 6.99 -3.24
C CYS A 44 11.98 5.78 -4.07
N GLU A 45 11.75 4.66 -3.41
CA GLU A 45 11.36 3.38 -4.03
C GLU A 45 9.92 3.37 -4.54
N PHE A 46 9.10 4.34 -4.15
CA PHE A 46 7.68 4.36 -4.50
C PHE A 46 7.44 4.62 -6.00
N LEU A 47 8.39 5.26 -6.69
CA LEU A 47 8.34 5.47 -8.14
C LEU A 47 8.23 4.15 -8.90
N SER A 48 9.10 3.18 -8.61
CA SER A 48 9.14 1.90 -9.34
C SER A 48 7.81 1.15 -9.23
N TYR A 49 7.19 1.19 -8.04
CA TYR A 49 5.86 0.64 -7.84
C TYR A 49 4.80 1.39 -8.67
N PHE A 50 4.77 2.73 -8.61
CA PHE A 50 3.81 3.52 -9.36
C PHE A 50 3.95 3.31 -10.87
N VAL A 51 5.19 3.29 -11.40
CA VAL A 51 5.48 3.00 -12.81
C VAL A 51 4.93 1.64 -13.22
N ASN A 52 5.09 0.62 -12.37
CA ASN A 52 4.53 -0.70 -12.65
C ASN A 52 2.99 -0.67 -12.69
N VAL A 53 2.34 0.04 -11.77
CA VAL A 53 0.88 0.22 -11.78
C VAL A 53 0.40 0.95 -13.04
N ALA A 54 1.09 2.04 -13.42
CA ALA A 54 0.67 2.87 -14.54
C ALA A 54 0.92 2.23 -15.91
N PHE A 55 2.07 1.55 -16.10
CA PHE A 55 2.53 1.11 -17.42
C PHE A 55 2.61 -0.42 -17.59
N GLY A 56 2.70 -1.20 -16.51
CA GLY A 56 2.81 -2.68 -16.53
C GLY A 56 4.07 -3.25 -17.22
N ARG A 57 4.86 -2.40 -17.89
CA ARG A 57 6.10 -2.70 -18.61
C ARG A 57 7.05 -1.52 -18.41
N LYS A 58 8.33 -1.72 -18.69
CA LYS A 58 9.35 -0.66 -18.58
C LYS A 58 9.03 0.49 -19.55
N PRO A 59 8.65 1.69 -19.06
CA PRO A 59 8.41 2.84 -19.92
C PRO A 59 9.73 3.47 -20.39
N ARG A 60 9.63 4.46 -21.29
CA ARG A 60 10.73 5.36 -21.62
C ARG A 60 10.83 6.42 -20.53
N GLU A 61 12.03 6.61 -19.99
CA GLU A 61 12.34 7.65 -19.01
C GLU A 61 13.29 8.69 -19.63
N GLN A 62 13.07 9.96 -19.30
CA GLN A 62 13.90 11.08 -19.72
C GLN A 62 14.12 12.03 -18.55
N SER A 63 15.38 12.32 -18.21
CA SER A 63 15.68 13.37 -17.23
C SER A 63 15.33 14.75 -17.81
N LEU A 64 14.61 15.54 -17.03
CA LEU A 64 14.25 16.94 -17.31
C LEU A 64 15.04 17.92 -16.43
N GLY A 65 16.06 17.43 -15.72
CA GLY A 65 16.86 18.19 -14.79
C GLY A 65 16.17 18.39 -13.44
N SER A 66 16.38 19.56 -12.83
CA SER A 66 15.91 19.84 -11.47
C SER A 66 14.87 20.95 -11.44
N VAL A 67 13.72 20.66 -10.81
CA VAL A 67 12.56 21.54 -10.71
C VAL A 67 12.24 21.86 -9.25
N ARG A 68 11.65 23.02 -9.00
CA ARG A 68 11.03 23.29 -7.70
C ARG A 68 9.67 22.56 -7.64
N PRO A 69 9.25 22.00 -6.49
CA PRO A 69 8.02 21.21 -6.40
C PRO A 69 6.78 21.90 -7.01
N TRP A 70 6.58 23.19 -6.73
CA TRP A 70 5.44 23.96 -7.25
C TRP A 70 5.57 24.35 -8.73
N GLN A 71 6.76 24.25 -9.33
CA GLN A 71 6.96 24.49 -10.76
C GLN A 71 6.79 23.21 -11.59
N ALA A 72 6.68 22.04 -10.95
CA ALA A 72 6.55 20.76 -11.65
C ALA A 72 5.36 20.74 -12.61
N HIS A 73 4.20 21.28 -12.21
CA HIS A 73 3.03 21.33 -13.08
C HIS A 73 3.19 22.28 -14.28
N LEU A 74 3.97 23.36 -14.13
CA LEU A 74 4.30 24.28 -15.23
C LEU A 74 5.24 23.60 -16.24
N LEU A 75 6.25 22.90 -15.73
CA LEU A 75 7.15 22.09 -16.56
C LEU A 75 6.39 20.97 -17.28
N ALA A 76 5.46 20.33 -16.59
CA ALA A 76 4.62 19.27 -17.14
C ALA A 76 3.77 19.78 -18.30
N ARG A 77 3.13 20.95 -18.14
CA ARG A 77 2.39 21.63 -19.21
C ARG A 77 3.29 22.04 -20.38
N LYS A 78 4.48 22.60 -20.11
CA LYS A 78 5.44 23.00 -21.15
C LYS A 78 5.83 21.84 -22.08
N HIS A 79 5.83 20.62 -21.57
CA HIS A 79 6.24 19.42 -22.30
C HIS A 79 5.08 18.48 -22.64
N ASP A 80 3.84 18.96 -22.51
CA ASP A 80 2.60 18.23 -22.82
C ASP A 80 2.46 16.87 -22.09
N TYR A 81 2.81 16.83 -20.80
CA TYR A 81 2.55 15.67 -19.94
C TYR A 81 1.08 15.63 -19.50
N ASP A 82 0.54 14.42 -19.32
CA ASP A 82 -0.87 14.19 -19.02
C ASP A 82 -1.17 14.20 -17.53
N LEU A 83 -0.21 13.71 -16.75
CA LEU A 83 -0.23 13.69 -15.28
C LEU A 83 1.04 14.34 -14.75
N VAL A 84 0.92 15.00 -13.60
CA VAL A 84 2.07 15.36 -12.77
C VAL A 84 1.96 14.71 -11.41
N LEU A 85 3.07 14.13 -10.97
CA LEU A 85 3.26 13.53 -9.66
C LEU A 85 4.38 14.28 -8.96
N VAL A 86 4.12 14.74 -7.74
CA VAL A 86 5.14 15.40 -6.93
C VAL A 86 5.27 14.68 -5.59
N TYR A 87 6.43 14.10 -5.32
CA TYR A 87 6.72 13.50 -4.02
C TYR A 87 6.76 14.57 -2.94
N GLY A 88 6.14 14.30 -1.81
CA GLY A 88 6.12 15.26 -0.74
C GLY A 88 5.51 14.76 0.54
N TRP A 89 5.46 15.69 1.49
CA TRP A 89 4.86 15.52 2.79
C TRP A 89 3.43 16.08 2.80
N ASN A 90 2.49 15.35 3.40
CA ASN A 90 1.07 15.68 3.57
C ASN A 90 0.83 16.84 4.56
N ALA A 91 1.51 17.97 4.38
CA ALA A 91 1.33 19.12 5.26
C ALA A 91 0.26 20.09 4.69
N PRO A 92 -0.56 20.74 5.55
CA PRO A 92 -1.64 21.64 5.11
C PRO A 92 -1.18 22.76 4.16
N PHE A 93 0.03 23.30 4.36
CA PHE A 93 0.58 24.35 3.50
C PHE A 93 1.01 23.82 2.13
N VAL A 94 1.46 22.56 2.03
CA VAL A 94 1.84 21.91 0.78
C VAL A 94 0.60 21.67 -0.08
N LYS A 95 -0.53 21.26 0.54
CA LYS A 95 -1.82 21.12 -0.16
C LYS A 95 -2.29 22.42 -0.81
N LYS A 96 -2.12 23.57 -0.15
CA LYS A 96 -2.49 24.88 -0.76
C LYS A 96 -1.74 25.17 -2.06
N VAL A 97 -0.50 24.70 -2.17
CA VAL A 97 0.34 24.87 -3.37
C VAL A 97 -0.08 23.92 -4.50
N PHE A 98 -0.49 22.69 -4.17
CA PHE A 98 -0.90 21.70 -5.17
C PHE A 98 -2.39 21.73 -5.53
N GLY A 99 -3.20 22.47 -4.77
CA GLY A 99 -4.59 22.78 -5.09
C GLY A 99 -5.46 21.52 -5.14
N ASP A 100 -6.03 21.28 -6.31
CA ASP A 100 -6.98 20.22 -6.64
C ASP A 100 -6.32 18.85 -6.89
N SER A 101 -5.09 18.65 -6.42
CA SER A 101 -4.38 17.37 -6.50
C SER A 101 -4.89 16.35 -5.47
N TYR A 102 -4.85 15.06 -5.83
CA TYR A 102 -4.98 13.96 -4.88
C TYR A 102 -3.65 13.76 -4.14
N PHE A 103 -3.66 13.75 -2.81
CA PHE A 103 -2.50 13.26 -2.04
C PHE A 103 -2.63 11.75 -1.81
N ILE A 104 -1.85 10.96 -2.53
CA ILE A 104 -1.82 9.51 -2.45
C ILE A 104 -0.69 9.10 -1.48
N PRO A 105 -1.00 8.60 -0.26
CA PRO A 105 0.03 8.19 0.69
C PRO A 105 0.83 6.99 0.15
N GLN A 106 2.13 6.94 0.45
CA GLN A 106 3.00 5.83 0.02
C GLN A 106 2.54 4.48 0.57
N TRP A 107 2.01 4.48 1.80
CA TRP A 107 1.49 3.32 2.49
C TRP A 107 0.23 3.69 3.27
N ILE A 108 -0.67 2.73 3.40
CA ILE A 108 -1.83 2.81 4.30
C ILE A 108 -1.76 1.66 5.31
N SER A 109 -2.03 1.97 6.57
CA SER A 109 -2.10 1.01 7.68
C SER A 109 -3.49 0.39 7.74
N ALA A 110 -3.55 -0.85 8.22
CA ALA A 110 -4.81 -1.58 8.34
C ALA A 110 -4.84 -2.37 9.65
N LYS A 111 -6.02 -2.42 10.27
CA LYS A 111 -6.29 -3.23 11.46
C LYS A 111 -7.40 -4.22 11.19
N VAL A 112 -7.47 -5.28 11.99
CA VAL A 112 -8.58 -6.23 12.01
C VAL A 112 -9.16 -6.23 13.42
N THR A 113 -10.49 -6.15 13.54
CA THR A 113 -11.19 -6.47 14.78
C THR A 113 -11.27 -7.99 14.90
N LEU A 114 -10.79 -8.49 16.03
CA LEU A 114 -10.75 -9.90 16.36
C LEU A 114 -12.07 -10.27 17.03
N GLU A 115 -12.94 -10.90 16.26
CA GLU A 115 -14.20 -11.47 16.74
C GLU A 115 -14.12 -13.00 16.60
N PRO A 116 -14.35 -13.78 17.67
CA PRO A 116 -14.18 -15.24 17.65
C PRO A 116 -14.92 -15.91 16.48
N GLU A 117 -16.14 -15.47 16.20
CA GLU A 117 -16.91 -15.99 15.07
C GLU A 117 -16.35 -15.53 13.72
N ALA A 118 -15.88 -14.29 13.58
CA ALA A 118 -15.50 -13.74 12.27
C ALA A 118 -14.14 -14.25 11.77
N VAL A 119 -13.25 -14.67 12.66
CA VAL A 119 -11.90 -15.14 12.27
C VAL A 119 -11.99 -16.39 11.40
N PHE A 120 -12.82 -17.37 11.79
CA PHE A 120 -12.95 -18.66 11.09
C PHE A 120 -14.26 -18.88 10.32
N LYS A 121 -15.30 -18.07 10.55
CA LYS A 121 -16.52 -18.14 9.74
C LYS A 121 -16.22 -17.51 8.38
N GLY A 122 -15.89 -18.37 7.42
CA GLY A 122 -15.59 -17.98 6.05
C GLY A 122 -16.78 -17.29 5.41
N ASN A 123 -16.86 -15.96 5.51
CA ASN A 123 -17.94 -15.17 4.90
C ASN A 123 -17.82 -15.11 3.37
N SER A 124 -16.67 -15.53 2.81
CA SER A 124 -16.47 -15.65 1.36
C SER A 124 -16.08 -17.07 0.93
N PRO A 125 -16.48 -17.52 -0.29
CA PRO A 125 -16.06 -18.82 -0.85
C PRO A 125 -14.54 -19.00 -0.89
N SER A 126 -13.79 -17.92 -1.12
CA SER A 126 -12.32 -17.97 -1.10
C SER A 126 -11.77 -18.26 0.29
N ARG A 127 -12.31 -17.64 1.35
CA ARG A 127 -11.84 -17.86 2.73
C ARG A 127 -12.13 -19.29 3.19
N ARG A 128 -13.31 -19.82 2.84
CA ARG A 128 -13.65 -21.24 3.09
C ARG A 128 -12.69 -22.19 2.39
N ARG A 129 -12.28 -21.87 1.16
CA ARG A 129 -11.29 -22.66 0.42
C ARG A 129 -9.93 -22.65 1.11
N ASP A 130 -9.50 -21.51 1.63
CA ASP A 130 -8.23 -21.38 2.33
C ASP A 130 -8.23 -22.17 3.65
N ILE A 131 -9.28 -22.03 4.46
CA ILE A 131 -9.46 -22.82 5.70
C ILE A 131 -9.46 -24.33 5.41
N ARG A 132 -10.18 -24.76 4.36
CA ARG A 132 -10.17 -26.16 3.95
C ARG A 132 -8.77 -26.63 3.54
N ARG A 133 -8.00 -25.81 2.82
CA ARG A 133 -6.61 -26.13 2.46
C ARG A 133 -5.71 -26.25 3.68
N MET A 134 -5.86 -25.35 4.66
CA MET A 134 -5.11 -25.43 5.91
C MET A 134 -5.35 -26.77 6.61
N GLY A 135 -6.62 -27.19 6.73
CA GLY A 135 -6.95 -28.48 7.32
C GLY A 135 -6.50 -29.69 6.48
N THR A 136 -6.56 -29.60 5.15
CA THR A 136 -6.12 -30.69 4.25
C THR A 136 -4.60 -30.90 4.29
N ASN A 137 -3.83 -29.83 4.51
CA ASN A 137 -2.37 -29.90 4.63
C ASN A 137 -1.91 -29.91 6.10
N GLU A 138 -2.80 -30.26 7.04
CA GLU A 138 -2.49 -30.42 8.47
C GLU A 138 -1.66 -29.26 9.05
N LEU A 139 -1.94 -28.03 8.59
CA LEU A 139 -1.21 -26.86 9.05
C LEU A 139 -1.53 -26.62 10.52
N SER A 140 -0.50 -26.44 11.32
CA SER A 140 -0.61 -26.17 12.75
C SER A 140 0.30 -24.99 13.14
N TYR A 141 0.15 -24.47 14.35
CA TYR A 141 1.03 -23.44 14.87
C TYR A 141 1.37 -23.65 16.34
N ARG A 142 2.47 -23.05 16.75
CA ARG A 142 2.83 -22.82 18.15
C ARG A 142 3.36 -21.40 18.30
N VAL A 143 3.33 -20.87 19.52
CA VAL A 143 3.94 -19.57 19.84
C VAL A 143 5.25 -19.79 20.58
N THR A 144 6.27 -19.04 20.21
CA THR A 144 7.62 -19.21 20.74
C THR A 144 8.35 -17.87 20.86
N ARG A 145 9.22 -17.79 21.87
CA ARG A 145 10.25 -16.74 22.01
C ARG A 145 11.66 -17.36 21.95
N ASP A 146 11.75 -18.64 21.61
CA ASP A 146 13.03 -19.34 21.54
C ASP A 146 13.92 -18.72 20.46
N LYS A 147 15.19 -18.51 20.82
CA LYS A 147 16.16 -17.85 19.96
C LYS A 147 16.44 -18.62 18.67
N ALA A 148 16.49 -19.95 18.73
CA ALA A 148 16.76 -20.78 17.56
C ALA A 148 15.57 -20.75 16.58
N ASP A 149 14.34 -20.73 17.08
CA ASP A 149 13.16 -20.55 16.24
C ASP A 149 13.15 -19.19 15.55
N LEU A 150 13.46 -18.11 16.29
CA LEU A 150 13.55 -16.76 15.74
C LEU A 150 14.66 -16.64 14.69
N GLU A 151 15.83 -17.25 14.95
CA GLU A 151 16.94 -17.32 14.00
C GLU A 151 16.52 -18.05 12.72
N HIS A 152 15.86 -19.21 12.87
CA HIS A 152 15.39 -19.98 11.74
C HIS A 152 14.38 -19.17 10.93
N PHE A 153 13.32 -18.65 11.56
CA PHE A 153 12.33 -17.80 10.92
C PHE A 153 12.98 -16.63 10.16
N TYR A 154 13.91 -15.91 10.80
CA TYR A 154 14.53 -14.75 10.18
C TYR A 154 15.30 -15.12 8.91
N ASN A 155 16.17 -16.13 9.01
CA ASN A 155 17.12 -16.48 7.94
C ASN A 155 16.49 -17.31 6.82
N THR A 156 15.58 -18.23 7.15
CA THR A 156 15.04 -19.20 6.18
C THR A 156 13.66 -18.81 5.66
N MET A 157 12.92 -17.94 6.35
CA MET A 157 11.54 -17.59 5.98
C MET A 157 11.37 -16.10 5.66
N TYR A 158 11.67 -15.20 6.61
CA TYR A 158 11.45 -13.77 6.45
C TYR A 158 12.38 -13.16 5.41
N LEU A 159 13.70 -13.32 5.59
CA LEU A 159 14.69 -12.71 4.70
C LEU A 159 14.53 -13.15 3.23
N PRO A 160 14.31 -14.44 2.92
CA PRO A 160 14.01 -14.88 1.56
C PRO A 160 12.70 -14.29 1.04
N ALA A 161 11.63 -14.26 1.84
CA ALA A 161 10.33 -13.75 1.42
C ALA A 161 10.36 -12.26 1.08
N ILE A 162 10.95 -11.42 1.96
CA ILE A 162 11.02 -9.98 1.72
C ILE A 162 11.95 -9.65 0.55
N THR A 163 13.05 -10.39 0.39
CA THR A 163 13.98 -10.22 -0.74
C THR A 163 13.35 -10.66 -2.06
N ALA A 164 12.60 -11.77 -2.07
CA ALA A 164 11.87 -12.21 -3.26
C ALA A 164 10.76 -11.22 -3.65
N ALA A 165 10.12 -10.57 -2.67
CA ALA A 165 9.04 -9.61 -2.91
C ALA A 165 9.54 -8.24 -3.38
N HIS A 166 10.67 -7.75 -2.85
CA HIS A 166 11.12 -6.36 -3.05
C HIS A 166 12.50 -6.22 -3.69
N GLY A 167 13.23 -7.31 -3.91
CA GLY A 167 14.55 -7.31 -4.55
C GLY A 167 15.53 -6.35 -3.85
N SER A 168 16.19 -5.50 -4.64
CA SER A 168 17.13 -4.49 -4.14
C SER A 168 16.48 -3.34 -3.35
N SER A 169 15.14 -3.27 -3.34
CA SER A 169 14.36 -2.27 -2.59
C SER A 169 13.77 -2.86 -1.30
N ALA A 170 14.26 -4.03 -0.87
CA ALA A 170 13.85 -4.60 0.40
C ALA A 170 14.43 -3.80 1.56
N VAL A 171 13.57 -3.19 2.38
CA VAL A 171 13.97 -2.61 3.67
C VAL A 171 13.92 -3.71 4.73
N LEU A 172 15.11 -4.18 5.12
CA LEU A 172 15.26 -5.30 6.06
C LEU A 172 15.26 -4.79 7.50
N MET A 173 14.46 -5.42 8.36
CA MET A 173 14.62 -5.25 9.80
C MET A 173 15.91 -5.96 10.24
N PRO A 174 16.82 -5.29 10.97
CA PRO A 174 18.00 -5.94 11.52
C PRO A 174 17.59 -7.09 12.46
N TYR A 175 18.23 -8.25 12.33
CA TYR A 175 17.95 -9.42 13.18
C TYR A 175 18.06 -9.11 14.68
N ARG A 176 19.03 -8.28 15.05
CA ARG A 176 19.22 -7.85 16.45
C ARG A 176 17.96 -7.19 17.03
N ASN A 177 17.25 -6.39 16.25
CA ASN A 177 16.02 -5.75 16.72
C ASN A 177 14.91 -6.78 17.01
N VAL A 178 14.90 -7.90 16.29
CA VAL A 178 13.97 -9.01 16.54
C VAL A 178 14.28 -9.68 17.87
N LEU A 179 15.57 -9.97 18.10
CA LEU A 179 16.03 -10.58 19.34
C LEU A 179 15.78 -9.68 20.55
N ASP A 180 16.19 -8.42 20.47
CA ASP A 180 16.04 -7.46 21.58
C ASP A 180 14.56 -7.35 22.01
N LYS A 181 13.62 -7.35 21.05
CA LYS A 181 12.18 -7.33 21.34
C LYS A 181 11.65 -8.66 21.90
N ALA A 182 12.14 -9.80 21.43
CA ALA A 182 11.72 -11.08 21.96
C ALA A 182 12.24 -11.29 23.39
N GLU A 183 13.49 -10.91 23.67
CA GLU A 183 14.13 -10.97 24.98
C GLU A 183 13.47 -10.02 25.99
N SER A 184 12.97 -8.86 25.54
CA SER A 184 12.20 -7.93 26.39
C SER A 184 10.74 -8.33 26.61
N GLY A 185 10.27 -9.41 25.95
CA GLY A 185 8.87 -9.84 25.97
C GLY A 185 7.94 -9.02 25.08
N GLU A 186 8.45 -8.02 24.35
CA GLU A 186 7.71 -7.18 23.40
C GLU A 186 7.47 -7.84 22.04
N ALA A 187 7.98 -9.04 21.83
CA ALA A 187 7.72 -9.81 20.63
C ALA A 187 7.62 -11.31 20.89
N GLU A 188 6.92 -11.98 19.99
CA GLU A 188 6.82 -13.43 19.91
C GLU A 188 6.57 -13.87 18.48
N LEU A 189 6.89 -15.14 18.21
CA LEU A 189 6.74 -15.75 16.90
C LEU A 189 5.58 -16.75 16.93
N VAL A 190 4.56 -16.49 16.10
CA VAL A 190 3.61 -17.53 15.69
C VAL A 190 4.31 -18.35 14.61
N TYR A 191 4.68 -19.58 14.95
CA TYR A 191 5.50 -20.46 14.13
C TYR A 191 4.66 -21.60 13.59
N ILE A 192 4.62 -21.71 12.26
CA ILE A 192 3.64 -22.51 11.53
C ILE A 192 4.33 -23.70 10.91
N SER A 193 3.77 -24.88 11.16
CA SER A 193 4.27 -26.15 10.66
C SER A 193 3.29 -26.79 9.68
N ASP A 194 3.86 -27.44 8.68
CA ASP A 194 3.20 -28.44 7.83
C ASP A 194 3.63 -29.81 8.38
N ALA A 195 2.68 -30.49 9.03
CA ALA A 195 2.95 -31.56 9.99
C ALA A 195 4.00 -31.12 11.03
N GLU A 196 5.20 -31.69 11.02
CA GLU A 196 6.29 -31.37 11.97
C GLU A 196 7.30 -30.35 11.44
N ARG A 197 7.25 -30.02 10.14
CA ARG A 197 8.23 -29.15 9.52
C ARG A 197 7.78 -27.69 9.62
N PRO A 198 8.59 -26.79 10.18
CA PRO A 198 8.29 -25.36 10.12
C PRO A 198 8.34 -24.83 8.69
N VAL A 199 7.28 -24.15 8.26
CA VAL A 199 7.12 -23.66 6.88
C VAL A 199 6.82 -22.17 6.80
N ALA A 200 6.41 -21.54 7.89
CA ALA A 200 6.14 -20.11 7.93
C ALA A 200 6.18 -19.55 9.35
N GLY A 201 6.15 -18.22 9.44
CA GLY A 201 5.95 -17.54 10.71
C GLY A 201 5.40 -16.13 10.58
N SER A 202 4.92 -15.62 11.71
CA SER A 202 4.47 -14.25 11.92
C SER A 202 5.12 -13.71 13.19
N LEU A 203 5.98 -12.72 13.06
CA LEU A 203 6.51 -11.99 14.21
C LEU A 203 5.46 -10.97 14.67
N ILE A 204 4.91 -11.20 15.85
CA ILE A 204 4.01 -10.28 16.54
C ILE A 204 4.87 -9.39 17.44
N VAL A 205 4.62 -8.09 17.39
CA VAL A 205 5.19 -7.12 18.34
C VAL A 205 4.09 -6.39 19.08
N TYR A 206 4.38 -5.94 20.30
CA TYR A 206 3.45 -5.22 21.16
C TYR A 206 3.94 -3.79 21.34
N ASP A 207 3.35 -2.87 20.58
CA ASP A 207 3.65 -1.44 20.70
C ASP A 207 2.57 -0.80 21.59
N ASP A 208 2.94 -0.25 22.76
CA ASP A 208 2.02 0.28 23.77
C ASP A 208 0.89 -0.71 24.16
N GLY A 209 1.24 -2.00 24.23
CA GLY A 209 0.31 -3.09 24.54
C GLY A 209 -0.64 -3.45 23.39
N GLN A 210 -0.49 -2.88 22.19
CA GLN A 210 -1.30 -3.22 21.03
C GLN A 210 -0.53 -4.16 20.08
N PRO A 211 -1.11 -5.30 19.70
CA PRO A 211 -0.41 -6.27 18.86
C PRO A 211 -0.36 -5.80 17.41
N ARG A 212 0.79 -6.05 16.79
CA ARG A 212 1.04 -5.78 15.37
C ARG A 212 1.79 -6.94 14.73
N LEU A 213 1.32 -7.36 13.57
CA LEU A 213 2.02 -8.31 12.71
C LEU A 213 3.14 -7.57 11.97
N LEU A 214 4.36 -7.65 12.50
CA LEU A 214 5.49 -6.85 12.02
C LEU A 214 6.16 -7.48 10.80
N SER A 215 6.36 -8.79 10.81
CA SER A 215 7.11 -9.50 9.76
C SER A 215 6.55 -10.88 9.53
N LEU A 216 6.39 -11.21 8.25
CA LEU A 216 5.83 -12.48 7.80
C LEU A 216 6.87 -13.19 6.94
N GLY A 217 6.96 -14.50 7.08
CA GLY A 217 7.93 -15.32 6.35
C GLY A 217 7.32 -16.63 5.91
N VAL A 218 7.75 -17.10 4.74
CA VAL A 218 7.46 -18.45 4.22
C VAL A 218 8.79 -19.07 3.84
N LEU A 219 8.98 -20.34 4.19
CA LEU A 219 10.22 -21.07 3.99
C LEU A 219 10.71 -20.94 2.54
N HIS A 220 11.89 -20.33 2.39
CA HIS A 220 12.55 -20.03 1.12
C HIS A 220 11.70 -19.29 0.08
N ALA A 221 10.66 -18.58 0.53
CA ALA A 221 9.64 -17.97 -0.33
C ALA A 221 8.98 -18.96 -1.31
N ASP A 222 8.90 -20.25 -0.95
CA ASP A 222 8.42 -21.29 -1.86
C ASP A 222 6.92 -21.15 -2.15
N ARG A 223 6.59 -21.01 -3.44
CA ARG A 223 5.22 -20.92 -3.95
C ARG A 223 4.37 -22.15 -3.64
N HIS A 224 4.99 -23.30 -3.41
CA HIS A 224 4.30 -24.51 -2.98
C HIS A 224 3.49 -24.28 -1.70
N TYR A 225 4.09 -23.67 -0.67
CA TYR A 225 3.43 -23.37 0.60
C TYR A 225 2.29 -22.36 0.46
N TYR A 226 2.44 -21.36 -0.41
CA TYR A 226 1.34 -20.44 -0.70
C TYR A 226 0.13 -21.16 -1.32
N ARG A 227 0.35 -22.15 -2.18
CA ARG A 227 -0.74 -22.97 -2.75
C ARG A 227 -1.39 -23.89 -1.71
N ALA A 228 -0.63 -24.34 -0.71
CA ALA A 228 -1.12 -25.09 0.44
C ALA A 228 -1.95 -24.25 1.44
N GLY A 229 -2.00 -22.93 1.27
CA GLY A 229 -2.80 -22.03 2.10
C GLY A 229 -2.02 -21.34 3.23
N VAL A 230 -0.70 -21.50 3.28
CA VAL A 230 0.17 -20.91 4.33
C VAL A 230 0.02 -19.40 4.44
N GLY A 231 -0.17 -18.69 3.32
CA GLY A 231 -0.39 -17.24 3.34
C GLY A 231 -1.61 -16.82 4.17
N SER A 232 -2.70 -17.60 4.15
CA SER A 232 -3.87 -17.36 4.99
C SER A 232 -3.67 -17.89 6.42
N ALA A 233 -2.95 -19.01 6.58
CA ALA A 233 -2.62 -19.59 7.88
C ALA A 233 -1.84 -18.61 8.78
N ILE A 234 -0.86 -17.89 8.21
CA ILE A 234 -0.09 -16.83 8.90
C ILE A 234 -1.01 -15.88 9.66
N TYR A 235 -2.03 -15.36 8.99
CA TYR A 235 -2.95 -14.40 9.60
C TYR A 235 -3.93 -15.08 10.54
N LEU A 236 -4.57 -16.18 10.12
CA LEU A 236 -5.62 -16.82 10.92
C LEU A 236 -5.09 -17.41 12.23
N PHE A 237 -3.89 -18.01 12.22
CA PHE A 237 -3.25 -18.49 13.45
C PHE A 237 -2.77 -17.35 14.34
N SER A 238 -2.27 -16.26 13.77
CA SER A 238 -1.98 -15.05 14.56
C SER A 238 -3.23 -14.47 15.20
N PHE A 239 -4.36 -14.45 14.48
CA PHE A 239 -5.63 -13.95 15.01
C PHE A 239 -6.19 -14.85 16.10
N GLN A 240 -6.13 -16.17 15.92
CA GLN A 240 -6.55 -17.13 16.95
C GLN A 240 -5.73 -16.95 18.23
N HIS A 241 -4.40 -16.90 18.10
CA HIS A 241 -3.53 -16.67 19.25
C HIS A 241 -3.86 -15.37 19.99
N LEU A 242 -3.99 -14.26 19.26
CA LEU A 242 -4.30 -12.97 19.86
C LEU A 242 -5.70 -12.94 20.50
N LEU A 243 -6.67 -13.67 19.94
CA LEU A 243 -7.98 -13.86 20.56
C LEU A 243 -7.88 -14.64 21.88
N ASP A 244 -7.08 -15.70 21.92
CA ASP A 244 -6.88 -16.52 23.12
C ASP A 244 -6.20 -15.71 24.24
N GLU A 245 -5.33 -14.76 23.87
CA GLU A 245 -4.71 -13.78 24.79
C GLU A 245 -5.63 -12.60 25.14
N GLY A 246 -6.86 -12.55 24.61
CA GLY A 246 -7.87 -11.54 24.94
C GLY A 246 -7.76 -10.21 24.19
N TYR A 247 -7.01 -10.15 23.09
CA TYR A 247 -6.95 -8.95 22.25
C TYR A 247 -8.18 -8.80 21.36
N GLU A 248 -8.68 -7.57 21.26
CA GLU A 248 -9.83 -7.22 20.42
C GLU A 248 -9.44 -6.73 19.02
N THR A 249 -8.20 -6.25 18.84
CA THR A 249 -7.74 -5.74 17.55
C THR A 249 -6.27 -6.07 17.31
N VAL A 250 -5.89 -6.13 16.03
CA VAL A 250 -4.49 -6.30 15.62
C VAL A 250 -4.18 -5.43 14.40
N ASP A 251 -3.02 -4.77 14.41
CA ASP A 251 -2.47 -4.11 13.23
C ASP A 251 -1.83 -5.16 12.31
N ILE A 252 -2.33 -5.29 11.09
CA ILE A 252 -1.89 -6.30 10.13
C ILE A 252 -0.84 -5.77 9.15
N GLY A 253 -0.22 -4.64 9.50
CA GLY A 253 0.80 -3.95 8.75
C GLY A 253 0.24 -3.14 7.58
N ARG A 254 1.16 -2.52 6.86
CA ARG A 254 0.84 -1.57 5.79
C ARG A 254 0.54 -2.24 4.45
N THR A 255 -0.13 -1.53 3.55
CA THR A 255 -0.35 -1.91 2.15
C THR A 255 -0.23 -0.68 1.24
N ARG A 256 -0.08 -0.91 -0.07
CA ARG A 256 -0.10 0.15 -1.08
C ARG A 256 -1.51 0.74 -1.22
N PRO A 257 -1.64 2.01 -1.63
CA PRO A 257 -2.91 2.73 -1.64
C PRO A 257 -3.84 2.35 -2.80
N PHE A 258 -3.42 1.49 -3.72
CA PHE A 258 -4.24 1.12 -4.88
C PHE A 258 -5.18 -0.04 -4.52
N LEU A 259 -6.47 0.14 -4.76
CA LEU A 259 -7.53 -0.75 -4.29
C LEU A 259 -7.55 -2.11 -5.00
N ARG A 260 -6.90 -2.19 -6.16
CA ARG A 260 -6.67 -3.42 -6.92
C ARG A 260 -5.31 -4.07 -6.63
N ASP A 261 -4.52 -3.52 -5.71
CA ASP A 261 -3.28 -4.17 -5.27
C ASP A 261 -3.59 -5.50 -4.58
N GLY A 262 -2.82 -6.55 -4.93
CA GLY A 262 -3.07 -7.90 -4.43
C GLY A 262 -2.95 -8.01 -2.91
N THR A 263 -2.06 -7.23 -2.28
CA THR A 263 -1.87 -7.22 -0.83
C THR A 263 -3.07 -6.57 -0.15
N LEU A 264 -3.53 -5.43 -0.66
CA LEU A 264 -4.73 -4.75 -0.16
C LEU A 264 -5.94 -5.66 -0.33
N TYR A 265 -6.14 -6.22 -1.52
CA TYR A 265 -7.24 -7.14 -1.80
C TYR A 265 -7.24 -8.36 -0.87
N PHE A 266 -6.06 -8.95 -0.63
CA PHE A 266 -5.90 -10.05 0.31
C PHE A 266 -6.31 -9.65 1.72
N LYS A 267 -5.76 -8.55 2.25
CA LYS A 267 -6.06 -8.06 3.60
C LYS A 267 -7.53 -7.64 3.77
N ARG A 268 -8.16 -7.10 2.72
CA ARG A 268 -9.60 -6.80 2.71
C ARG A 268 -10.45 -8.05 2.97
N ARG A 269 -10.07 -9.21 2.41
CA ARG A 269 -10.78 -10.48 2.64
C ARG A 269 -10.63 -11.00 4.08
N LEU A 270 -9.62 -10.52 4.81
CA LEU A 270 -9.46 -10.82 6.23
C LEU A 270 -10.44 -10.02 7.12
N GLY A 271 -11.13 -9.01 6.57
CA GLY A 271 -12.02 -8.13 7.33
C GLY A 271 -11.30 -6.89 7.86
N MET A 272 -10.29 -6.40 7.15
CA MET A 272 -9.54 -5.22 7.59
C MET A 272 -10.36 -3.93 7.53
N THR A 273 -9.98 -3.00 8.39
CA THR A 273 -10.35 -1.59 8.37
C THR A 273 -9.09 -0.76 8.17
N LEU A 274 -9.11 0.15 7.19
CA LEU A 274 -8.03 1.11 6.99
C LEU A 274 -8.00 2.13 8.13
N THR A 275 -6.81 2.52 8.57
CA THR A 275 -6.68 3.43 9.72
C THR A 275 -6.02 4.74 9.33
N THR A 276 -4.76 4.69 8.91
CA THR A 276 -3.96 5.89 8.62
C THR A 276 -3.13 5.73 7.36
N GLY A 277 -2.85 6.84 6.69
CA GLY A 277 -1.87 6.91 5.60
C GLY A 277 -0.54 7.42 6.14
N THR A 278 0.57 7.02 5.51
CA THR A 278 1.85 7.68 5.76
C THR A 278 1.80 9.13 5.37
N GLU A 279 2.58 9.96 6.07
CA GLU A 279 2.65 11.38 5.76
C GLU A 279 3.40 11.65 4.44
N HIS A 280 4.25 10.72 3.99
CA HIS A 280 4.89 10.78 2.69
C HIS A 280 4.06 10.10 1.61
N GLY A 281 4.07 10.68 0.41
CA GLY A 281 3.28 10.21 -0.73
C GLY A 281 3.48 11.11 -1.94
N PHE A 282 2.53 11.04 -2.88
CA PHE A 282 2.53 11.87 -4.09
C PHE A 282 1.31 12.76 -4.16
N PHE A 283 1.52 14.02 -4.54
CA PHE A 283 0.47 14.86 -5.08
C PHE A 283 0.30 14.51 -6.55
N MET A 284 -0.83 13.89 -6.89
CA MET A 284 -1.21 13.57 -8.26
C MET A 284 -2.18 14.61 -8.78
N LYS A 285 -1.84 15.21 -9.92
CA LYS A 285 -2.71 16.15 -10.62
C LYS A 285 -2.86 15.73 -12.07
N VAL A 286 -4.11 15.69 -12.51
CA VAL A 286 -4.48 15.44 -13.91
C VAL A 286 -4.38 16.75 -14.69
N LEU A 287 -3.59 16.74 -15.76
CA LEU A 287 -3.38 17.91 -16.62
C LEU A 287 -4.20 17.82 -17.90
N ASN A 288 -4.27 16.63 -18.50
CA ASN A 288 -5.01 16.38 -19.74
C ASN A 288 -5.98 15.21 -19.56
N ASN A 289 -7.24 15.41 -19.94
CA ASN A 289 -8.23 14.33 -20.01
C ASN A 289 -8.15 13.61 -21.37
N ASN A 290 -7.26 12.63 -21.47
CA ASN A 290 -7.08 11.82 -22.68
C ASN A 290 -7.39 10.33 -22.42
N PRO A 291 -7.52 9.49 -23.46
CA PRO A 291 -7.82 8.06 -23.29
C PRO A 291 -6.85 7.30 -22.38
N GLY A 292 -5.55 7.64 -22.39
CA GLY A 292 -4.54 7.01 -21.52
C GLY A 292 -4.71 7.35 -20.05
N VAL A 293 -5.06 8.60 -19.73
CA VAL A 293 -5.40 8.99 -18.35
C VAL A 293 -6.66 8.28 -17.88
N ARG A 294 -7.70 8.22 -18.73
CA ARG A 294 -8.95 7.54 -18.37
C ARG A 294 -8.73 6.05 -18.13
N GLU A 295 -7.99 5.38 -19.01
CA GLU A 295 -7.63 3.96 -18.87
C GLU A 295 -6.81 3.71 -17.60
N PHE A 296 -5.84 4.58 -17.28
CA PHE A 296 -5.08 4.51 -16.02
C PHE A 296 -5.98 4.65 -14.79
N LEU A 297 -6.82 5.68 -14.74
CA LEU A 297 -7.68 5.96 -13.58
C LEU A 297 -8.74 4.87 -13.36
N CYS A 298 -9.34 4.34 -14.43
CA CYS A 298 -10.29 3.22 -14.34
C CYS A 298 -9.61 1.91 -13.91
N SER A 299 -8.38 1.66 -14.37
CA SER A 299 -7.64 0.45 -14.01
C SER A 299 -6.98 0.52 -12.63
N SER A 300 -6.75 1.72 -12.10
CA SER A 300 -5.96 1.96 -10.89
C SER A 300 -6.69 2.80 -9.83
N PRO A 301 -7.86 2.37 -9.34
CA PRO A 301 -8.58 3.06 -8.26
C PRO A 301 -7.74 3.07 -6.98
N PHE A 302 -7.79 4.15 -6.19
CA PHE A 302 -6.85 4.38 -5.10
C PHE A 302 -7.46 5.08 -3.88
N VAL A 303 -6.75 4.98 -2.77
CA VAL A 303 -6.97 5.71 -1.52
C VAL A 303 -6.10 6.98 -1.53
N TYR A 304 -6.68 8.10 -1.11
CA TYR A 304 -5.98 9.38 -0.94
C TYR A 304 -6.32 9.99 0.42
N ALA A 305 -5.49 10.92 0.90
CA ALA A 305 -5.71 11.60 2.17
C ALA A 305 -6.21 13.03 1.99
N GLU A 306 -7.32 13.36 2.65
CA GLU A 306 -7.90 14.70 2.70
C GLU A 306 -8.30 15.03 4.14
N ARG A 307 -7.90 16.20 4.63
CA ARG A 307 -8.17 16.66 6.01
C ARG A 307 -7.93 15.57 7.08
N GLU A 308 -6.76 14.92 7.02
CA GLU A 308 -6.34 13.81 7.90
C GLU A 308 -7.15 12.51 7.79
N GLN A 309 -8.17 12.46 6.93
CA GLN A 309 -8.97 11.28 6.67
C GLN A 309 -8.54 10.57 5.39
N LEU A 310 -8.74 9.25 5.36
CA LEU A 310 -8.60 8.46 4.14
C LEU A 310 -9.91 8.47 3.37
N ARG A 311 -9.84 8.79 2.08
CA ARG A 311 -10.96 8.71 1.12
C ARG A 311 -10.55 7.77 -0.02
N GLY A 312 -11.52 7.10 -0.63
CA GLY A 312 -11.30 6.26 -1.81
C GLY A 312 -11.90 6.90 -3.05
N VAL A 313 -11.29 6.65 -4.20
CA VAL A 313 -11.86 7.02 -5.50
C VAL A 313 -11.71 5.89 -6.50
N ALA A 314 -12.77 5.65 -7.25
CA ALA A 314 -12.79 4.75 -8.40
C ALA A 314 -13.46 5.43 -9.59
N PHE A 315 -12.93 5.17 -10.78
CA PHE A 315 -13.41 5.78 -12.02
C PHE A 315 -13.99 4.69 -12.93
N PHE A 316 -15.04 5.02 -13.69
CA PHE A 316 -15.68 4.09 -14.62
C PHE A 316 -16.07 4.78 -15.93
N GLN A 317 -16.21 3.98 -16.99
CA GLN A 317 -16.65 4.40 -18.33
C GLN A 317 -17.93 3.71 -18.78
N THR A 318 -18.39 2.68 -18.08
CA THR A 318 -19.63 1.96 -18.38
C THR A 318 -20.42 1.71 -17.10
N ASP A 319 -21.72 1.46 -17.25
CA ASP A 319 -22.58 1.21 -16.08
C ASP A 319 -22.21 -0.11 -15.39
N SER A 320 -21.75 -1.11 -16.16
CA SER A 320 -21.21 -2.36 -15.60
C SER A 320 -19.95 -2.12 -14.75
N GLU A 321 -19.08 -1.21 -15.16
CA GLU A 321 -17.89 -0.84 -14.37
C GLU A 321 -18.25 -0.02 -13.12
N ALA A 322 -19.40 0.67 -13.10
CA ALA A 322 -19.83 1.45 -11.95
C ALA A 322 -20.10 0.55 -10.72
N GLU A 323 -20.74 -0.60 -10.94
CA GLU A 323 -20.97 -1.60 -9.88
C GLU A 323 -19.65 -2.18 -9.36
N GLU A 324 -18.74 -2.53 -10.28
CA GLU A 324 -17.39 -3.00 -9.90
C GLU A 324 -16.60 -1.96 -9.12
N ALA A 325 -16.70 -0.68 -9.53
CA ALA A 325 -16.06 0.43 -8.85
C ALA A 325 -16.60 0.61 -7.43
N ALA A 326 -17.92 0.57 -7.24
CA ALA A 326 -18.55 0.67 -5.93
C ALA A 326 -18.14 -0.50 -5.00
N ALA A 327 -17.98 -1.70 -5.54
CA ALA A 327 -17.54 -2.89 -4.79
C ALA A 327 -16.08 -2.82 -4.31
N LEU A 328 -15.32 -1.80 -4.70
CA LEU A 328 -13.95 -1.57 -4.21
C LEU A 328 -13.88 -0.82 -2.88
N ALA A 329 -15.00 -0.30 -2.36
CA ALA A 329 -15.04 0.34 -1.06
C ALA A 329 -14.45 -0.57 0.04
N VAL A 330 -13.76 0.05 0.99
CA VAL A 330 -13.08 -0.62 2.11
C VAL A 330 -13.47 0.08 3.41
N PRO A 331 -13.75 -0.65 4.49
CA PRO A 331 -13.97 -0.04 5.80
C PRO A 331 -12.79 0.86 6.22
N GLY A 332 -13.09 1.95 6.91
CA GLY A 332 -12.10 2.94 7.37
C GLY A 332 -11.90 4.13 6.44
N LEU A 333 -12.52 4.12 5.25
CA LEU A 333 -12.62 5.31 4.41
C LEU A 333 -13.75 6.21 4.90
N SER A 334 -13.48 7.51 5.07
CA SER A 334 -14.52 8.48 5.45
C SER A 334 -15.50 8.74 4.31
N GLN A 335 -15.06 8.54 3.06
CA GLN A 335 -15.89 8.59 1.87
C GLN A 335 -15.27 7.74 0.75
N PHE A 336 -16.14 7.22 -0.12
CA PHE A 336 -15.74 6.50 -1.32
C PHE A 336 -16.48 7.07 -2.53
N ASP A 337 -15.74 7.72 -3.42
CA ASP A 337 -16.28 8.39 -4.60
C ASP A 337 -16.19 7.47 -5.83
N THR A 338 -17.32 7.26 -6.52
CA THR A 338 -17.34 6.67 -7.86
C THR A 338 -17.58 7.75 -8.90
N ILE A 339 -16.68 7.86 -9.88
CA ILE A 339 -16.67 8.95 -10.85
C ILE A 339 -16.87 8.40 -12.26
N ASP A 340 -17.97 8.80 -12.89
CA ASP A 340 -18.17 8.60 -14.33
C ASP A 340 -17.24 9.54 -15.10
N ILE A 341 -16.34 8.96 -15.89
CA ILE A 341 -15.35 9.72 -16.65
C ILE A 341 -15.81 10.02 -18.10
N ARG A 342 -16.99 9.52 -18.50
CA ARG A 342 -17.63 9.83 -19.79
C ARG A 342 -18.08 11.30 -19.79
N GLY A 343 -17.29 12.18 -20.41
CA GLY A 343 -17.67 13.59 -20.56
C GLY A 343 -17.46 14.46 -19.30
N SER A 344 -16.83 13.92 -18.25
CA SER A 344 -16.48 14.70 -17.07
C SER A 344 -15.31 15.65 -17.37
N GLU A 345 -15.55 16.96 -17.27
CA GLU A 345 -14.49 17.97 -17.10
C GLU A 345 -13.86 17.90 -15.69
N ARG A 346 -14.46 17.15 -14.77
CA ARG A 346 -14.15 17.13 -13.33
C ARG A 346 -13.27 15.96 -12.89
N ILE A 347 -12.28 15.57 -13.68
CA ILE A 347 -11.30 14.54 -13.25
C ILE A 347 -10.35 15.10 -12.17
N GLY A 348 -10.25 16.43 -12.06
CA GLY A 348 -9.37 17.11 -11.11
C GLY A 348 -10.04 17.69 -9.87
N ARG A 349 -11.37 17.73 -9.71
CA ARG A 349 -11.97 18.41 -8.53
C ARG A 349 -12.37 17.41 -7.44
N LEU A 350 -11.61 17.42 -6.35
CA LEU A 350 -12.17 17.15 -5.02
C LEU A 350 -13.25 18.22 -4.76
N ALA A 351 -14.49 17.79 -4.53
CA ALA A 351 -15.59 18.70 -4.21
C ALA A 351 -15.21 19.55 -2.99
N SER A 352 -15.25 20.88 -3.15
CA SER A 352 -15.14 21.86 -2.06
C SER A 352 -16.38 21.83 -1.18
#